data_AF-S4Y580-F1
#
_entry.id   AF-S4Y580-F1
#
_cell.length_a   1.000
_cell.length_b   1.000
_cell.length_c   1.000
_cell.angle_alpha   90.00
_cell.angle_beta   90.00
_cell.angle_gamma   90.00
#
_symmetry.space_group_name_H-M   'P 1'
#
loop_
_entity.id
_entity.type
_entity.pdbx_description
1 polymer ?
#
loop_
_entity_poly.entity_id
_entity_poly.type
_entity_poly.pdbx_seq_one_letter_code
_entity_poly.pdbx_strand_id
1 'polypeptide(L)'
;MLPSNRRLAFRRQPHLLDDSGSVGVWITQPAGMVVQLLRETAATGELARFISVDAYQKLVGVMRPGERAYFIYDMALMVRYETEARVVLTQWGLSVRDRIEHIVVRPPPEMNKLGRMGIQTIAAAMSLAGVQLDIMDDLEPFLRERNLRPRISLT
;
A
#
# COMPACT_ATOMS: atom_id res chain seq x y z
N MET A 1 -17.91 -9.50 -10.64
CA MET A 1 -18.56 -9.21 -9.33
C MET A 1 -17.51 -9.35 -8.24
N LEU A 2 -17.33 -8.32 -7.40
CA LEU A 2 -16.48 -8.41 -6.22
C LEU A 2 -17.10 -9.41 -5.22
N PRO A 3 -16.32 -10.24 -4.50
CA PRO A 3 -16.85 -11.12 -3.48
C PRO A 3 -17.66 -10.31 -2.44
N SER A 4 -18.85 -10.80 -2.11
CA SER A 4 -19.91 -10.06 -1.39
C SER A 4 -19.62 -9.63 0.05
N ASN A 5 -18.43 -9.90 0.61
CA ASN A 5 -18.09 -9.59 2.01
C ASN A 5 -16.78 -8.81 2.21
N ARG A 6 -16.10 -8.35 1.15
CA ARG A 6 -14.87 -7.56 1.34
C ARG A 6 -15.19 -6.12 1.73
N ARG A 7 -14.86 -5.76 2.97
CA ARG A 7 -14.88 -4.36 3.41
C ARG A 7 -13.78 -3.56 2.71
N LEU A 8 -14.19 -2.62 1.86
CA LEU A 8 -13.29 -1.66 1.23
C LEU A 8 -12.72 -0.70 2.28
N ALA A 9 -11.49 -0.22 2.05
CA ALA A 9 -10.85 0.79 2.89
C ALA A 9 -11.70 2.06 2.99
N PHE A 10 -12.34 2.45 1.89
CA PHE A 10 -13.27 3.56 1.83
C PHE A 10 -14.54 3.20 1.06
N ARG A 11 -15.65 3.87 1.36
CA ARG A 11 -16.93 3.69 0.65
C ARG A 11 -16.91 4.23 -0.79
N ARG A 12 -15.96 5.12 -1.10
CA ARG A 12 -15.79 5.69 -2.44
C ARG A 12 -15.06 4.71 -3.34
N GLN A 13 -15.30 4.75 -4.64
CA GLN A 13 -14.52 3.98 -5.60
C GLN A 13 -13.02 4.33 -5.55
N PRO A 14 -12.12 3.38 -5.84
CA PRO A 14 -10.70 3.65 -6.02
C PRO A 14 -10.45 4.74 -7.07
N HIS A 15 -9.38 5.50 -6.90
CA HIS A 15 -8.91 6.45 -7.91
C HIS A 15 -8.17 5.75 -9.05
N LEU A 16 -7.53 4.61 -8.75
CA LEU A 16 -6.91 3.74 -9.74
C LEU A 16 -7.33 2.30 -9.49
N LEU A 17 -7.41 1.55 -10.57
CA LEU A 17 -7.45 0.10 -10.60
C LEU A 17 -6.25 -0.38 -11.41
N ASP A 18 -5.68 -1.51 -11.04
CA ASP A 18 -4.77 -2.22 -11.95
C ASP A 18 -5.55 -2.77 -13.15
N ASP A 19 -4.85 -3.18 -14.21
CA ASP A 19 -5.48 -3.67 -15.45
C ASP A 19 -6.41 -4.87 -15.22
N SER A 20 -6.11 -5.70 -14.21
CA SER A 20 -6.97 -6.82 -13.87
C SER A 20 -8.22 -6.40 -13.08
N GLY A 21 -8.18 -5.25 -12.40
CA GLY A 21 -9.20 -4.81 -11.44
C GLY A 21 -9.14 -5.55 -10.09
N SER A 22 -8.01 -6.19 -9.79
CA SER A 22 -7.77 -6.89 -8.52
C SER A 22 -7.29 -5.98 -7.41
N VAL A 23 -6.76 -4.81 -7.75
CA VAL A 23 -6.14 -3.88 -6.81
C VAL A 23 -6.73 -2.49 -6.98
N GLY A 24 -7.23 -1.94 -5.88
CA GLY A 24 -7.71 -0.56 -5.82
C GLY A 24 -6.72 0.33 -5.10
N VAL A 25 -6.48 1.52 -5.64
CA VAL A 25 -5.69 2.56 -4.99
C VAL A 25 -6.54 3.79 -4.71
N TRP A 26 -6.52 4.25 -3.47
CA TRP A 26 -7.07 5.54 -3.08
C TRP A 26 -5.97 6.52 -2.70
N ILE A 27 -5.93 7.66 -3.39
CA ILE A 27 -5.13 8.79 -2.97
C ILE A 27 -5.86 9.54 -1.86
N THR A 28 -5.16 9.92 -0.80
CA THR A 28 -5.75 10.48 0.41
C THR A 28 -5.37 11.94 0.67
N GLN A 29 -6.10 12.54 1.60
CA GLN A 29 -5.72 13.74 2.34
C GLN A 29 -5.83 13.42 3.85
N PRO A 30 -4.78 13.68 4.68
CA PRO A 30 -3.41 14.08 4.33
C PRO A 30 -2.74 13.19 3.26
N ALA A 31 -1.68 13.68 2.61
CA ALA A 31 -1.06 13.01 1.46
C ALA A 31 -0.74 11.53 1.77
N GLY A 32 -1.21 10.65 0.91
CA GLY A 32 -1.01 9.23 1.07
C GLY A 32 -1.68 8.41 -0.01
N MET A 33 -1.36 7.12 -0.03
CA MET A 33 -2.06 6.15 -0.85
C MET A 33 -2.43 4.92 -0.01
N VAL A 34 -3.68 4.49 -0.14
CA VAL A 34 -4.16 3.20 0.35
C VAL A 34 -4.29 2.26 -0.83
N VAL A 35 -3.49 1.20 -0.83
CA VAL A 35 -3.50 0.11 -1.80
C VAL A 35 -4.22 -1.07 -1.16
N GLN A 36 -5.27 -1.58 -1.79
CA GLN A 36 -6.04 -2.71 -1.27
C GLN A 36 -6.26 -3.77 -2.33
N LEU A 37 -6.01 -5.03 -1.97
CA LEU A 37 -6.44 -6.17 -2.77
C LEU A 37 -7.96 -6.35 -2.63
N LEU A 38 -8.66 -6.30 -3.76
CA LEU A 38 -10.12 -6.38 -3.88
C LEU A 38 -10.62 -7.82 -4.00
N ARG A 39 -9.71 -8.74 -4.35
CA ARG A 39 -9.90 -10.19 -4.41
C ARG A 39 -8.58 -10.90 -4.14
N GLU A 40 -8.63 -12.22 -4.02
CA GLU A 40 -7.42 -13.05 -3.91
C GLU A 40 -6.47 -12.77 -5.08
N THR A 41 -5.26 -12.35 -4.75
CA THR A 41 -4.30 -11.83 -5.74
C THR A 41 -2.88 -12.26 -5.39
N ALA A 42 -2.09 -12.60 -6.40
CA ALA A 42 -0.65 -12.76 -6.24
C ALA A 42 0.02 -11.37 -6.33
N ALA A 43 0.86 -11.03 -5.36
CA ALA A 43 1.71 -9.85 -5.43
C ALA A 43 2.91 -10.14 -6.35
N THR A 44 2.74 -9.81 -7.63
CA THR A 44 3.71 -9.99 -8.72
C THR A 44 4.60 -8.76 -8.92
N GLY A 45 5.66 -8.91 -9.71
CA GLY A 45 6.51 -7.78 -10.11
C GLY A 45 5.76 -6.72 -10.91
N GLU A 46 4.79 -7.11 -11.75
CA GLU A 46 3.90 -6.20 -12.47
C GLU A 46 3.05 -5.36 -11.51
N LEU A 47 2.41 -6.00 -10.53
CA LEU A 47 1.64 -5.28 -9.53
C LEU A 47 2.52 -4.32 -8.71
N ALA A 48 3.72 -4.75 -8.36
CA ALA A 48 4.68 -3.91 -7.67
C ALA A 48 5.05 -2.66 -8.48
N ARG A 49 5.18 -2.77 -9.82
CA ARG A 49 5.43 -1.63 -10.72
C ARG A 49 4.22 -0.71 -10.81
N PHE A 50 3.01 -1.25 -10.96
CA PHE A 50 1.78 -0.45 -10.94
C PHE A 50 1.69 0.41 -9.67
N ILE A 51 2.00 -0.18 -8.50
CA ILE A 51 2.01 0.52 -7.21
C ILE A 51 3.12 1.59 -7.15
N SER A 52 4.35 1.21 -7.48
CA SER A 52 5.54 2.05 -7.28
C SER A 52 5.73 3.13 -8.34
N VAL A 53 5.10 2.97 -9.51
CA VAL A 53 5.19 3.90 -10.64
C VAL A 53 3.87 4.61 -10.84
N ASP A 54 2.84 3.93 -11.31
CA ASP A 54 1.61 4.59 -11.80
C ASP A 54 0.82 5.23 -10.65
N ALA A 55 0.56 4.45 -9.60
CA ALA A 55 -0.14 4.93 -8.41
C ALA A 55 0.67 6.02 -7.69
N TYR A 56 1.99 5.82 -7.57
CA TYR A 56 2.87 6.81 -6.95
C TYR A 56 2.92 8.13 -7.73
N GLN A 57 2.97 8.09 -9.07
CA GLN A 57 2.92 9.29 -9.90
C GLN A 57 1.63 10.08 -9.68
N LYS A 58 0.48 9.41 -9.55
CA LYS A 58 -0.79 10.08 -9.20
C LYS A 58 -0.75 10.73 -7.82
N LEU A 59 -0.13 10.07 -6.83
CA LEU A 59 0.07 10.66 -5.51
C LEU A 59 0.97 11.91 -5.61
N VAL A 60 2.14 11.79 -6.23
CA VAL A 60 3.10 12.91 -6.35
C VAL A 60 2.50 14.11 -7.07
N GLY A 61 1.66 13.89 -8.09
CA GLY A 61 0.98 14.96 -8.82
C GLY A 61 0.08 15.86 -7.96
N VAL A 62 -0.36 15.37 -6.78
CA VAL A 62 -1.24 16.12 -5.87
C VAL A 62 -0.58 16.48 -4.53
N MET A 63 0.70 16.13 -4.37
CA MET A 63 1.50 16.45 -3.17
C MET A 63 2.06 17.86 -3.25
N ARG A 64 2.13 18.53 -2.10
CA ARG A 64 2.81 19.82 -1.98
C ARG A 64 4.33 19.64 -1.96
N PRO A 65 5.11 20.66 -2.35
CA PRO A 65 6.57 20.65 -2.16
C PRO A 65 6.94 20.37 -0.70
N GLY A 66 7.89 19.46 -0.47
CA GLY A 66 8.34 19.05 0.87
C GLY A 66 7.35 18.19 1.67
N GLU A 67 6.14 17.92 1.15
CA GLU A 67 5.18 17.05 1.83
C GLU A 67 5.69 15.59 1.82
N ARG A 68 5.45 14.89 2.93
CA ARG A 68 5.67 13.45 3.09
C ARG A 68 4.32 12.74 3.09
N ALA A 69 4.29 11.49 2.64
CA ALA A 69 3.06 10.75 2.42
C ALA A 69 2.95 9.45 3.21
N TYR A 70 1.73 9.09 3.57
CA TYR A 70 1.39 7.82 4.18
C TYR A 70 1.21 6.72 3.12
N PHE A 71 1.76 5.54 3.33
CA PHE A 71 1.64 4.40 2.41
C PHE A 71 1.01 3.21 3.12
N ILE A 72 -0.22 2.89 2.77
CA ILE A 72 -1.00 1.84 3.44
C ILE A 72 -1.25 0.70 2.46
N TYR A 73 -0.85 -0.51 2.83
CA TYR A 73 -0.95 -1.70 2.02
C TYR A 73 -1.87 -2.72 2.71
N ASP A 74 -3.13 -2.79 2.27
CA ASP A 74 -4.08 -3.83 2.69
C ASP A 74 -3.93 -5.08 1.80
N MET A 75 -2.99 -5.94 2.21
CA MET A 75 -2.60 -7.17 1.53
C MET A 75 -3.29 -8.40 2.13
N ALA A 76 -4.41 -8.23 2.83
CA ALA A 76 -5.10 -9.31 3.53
C ALA A 76 -5.56 -10.46 2.59
N LEU A 77 -5.78 -10.17 1.31
CA LEU A 77 -6.15 -11.15 0.27
C LEU A 77 -4.96 -11.60 -0.59
N MET A 78 -3.73 -11.40 -0.14
CA MET A 78 -2.55 -11.83 -0.87
C MET A 78 -2.37 -13.35 -0.73
N VAL A 79 -2.48 -14.09 -1.83
CA VAL A 79 -2.31 -15.56 -1.81
C VAL A 79 -0.87 -15.99 -2.07
N ARG A 80 -0.08 -15.12 -2.70
CA ARG A 80 1.34 -15.34 -3.01
C ARG A 80 2.08 -14.02 -3.01
N TYR A 81 3.30 -14.01 -2.49
CA TYR A 81 4.18 -12.85 -2.54
C TYR A 81 5.48 -13.20 -3.26
N GLU A 82 5.62 -12.74 -4.49
CA GLU A 82 6.76 -13.09 -5.34
C GLU A 82 8.03 -12.32 -4.94
N THR A 83 9.19 -12.95 -5.18
CA THR A 83 10.48 -12.34 -4.86
C THR A 83 10.71 -11.04 -5.64
N GLU A 84 10.33 -10.99 -6.91
CA GLU A 84 10.45 -9.79 -7.73
C GLU A 84 9.66 -8.61 -7.13
N ALA A 85 8.42 -8.87 -6.69
CA ALA A 85 7.59 -7.85 -6.05
C ALA A 85 8.26 -7.27 -4.79
N ARG A 86 8.87 -8.14 -3.97
CA ARG A 86 9.63 -7.72 -2.78
C ARG A 86 10.77 -6.79 -3.14
N VAL A 87 11.56 -7.18 -4.14
CA VAL A 87 12.74 -6.41 -4.58
C VAL A 87 12.30 -5.04 -5.11
N VAL A 88 11.31 -5.01 -6.00
CA VAL A 88 10.81 -3.77 -6.61
C VAL A 88 10.27 -2.82 -5.54
N LEU A 89 9.38 -3.27 -4.67
CA LEU A 89 8.78 -2.42 -3.63
C LEU A 89 9.82 -1.93 -2.61
N THR A 90 10.79 -2.78 -2.25
CA THR A 90 11.84 -2.39 -1.31
C THR A 90 12.78 -1.36 -1.92
N GLN A 91 13.29 -1.60 -3.14
CA GLN A 91 14.18 -0.67 -3.82
C GLN A 91 13.49 0.68 -4.07
N TRP A 92 12.25 0.66 -4.51
CA TRP A 92 11.45 1.86 -4.67
C TRP A 92 11.28 2.59 -3.34
N GLY A 93 10.86 1.90 -2.28
CA GLY A 93 10.68 2.49 -0.94
C GLY A 93 11.94 3.18 -0.43
N LEU A 94 13.12 2.55 -0.61
CA LEU A 94 14.41 3.15 -0.27
C LEU A 94 14.75 4.38 -1.13
N SER A 95 14.38 4.36 -2.41
CA SER A 95 14.63 5.46 -3.35
C SER A 95 13.80 6.70 -3.04
N VAL A 96 12.59 6.54 -2.49
CA VAL A 96 11.67 7.64 -2.16
C VAL A 96 11.54 7.91 -0.66
N ARG A 97 12.41 7.31 0.17
CA ARG A 97 12.33 7.32 1.65
C ARG A 97 12.11 8.71 2.26
N ASP A 98 12.74 9.74 1.71
CA ASP A 98 12.65 11.12 2.22
C ASP A 98 11.24 11.74 2.02
N ARG A 99 10.40 11.10 1.21
CA ARG A 99 9.00 11.47 0.95
C ARG A 99 8.00 10.57 1.66
N ILE A 100 8.48 9.60 2.45
CA ILE A 100 7.64 8.67 3.20
C ILE A 100 7.46 9.21 4.61
N GLU A 101 6.21 9.45 5.01
CA GLU A 101 5.86 9.78 6.39
C GLU A 101 5.79 8.51 7.23
N HIS A 102 5.02 7.51 6.77
CA HIS A 102 4.84 6.23 7.46
C HIS A 102 4.28 5.17 6.49
N ILE A 103 4.80 3.95 6.56
CA ILE A 103 4.26 2.76 5.88
C ILE A 103 3.46 1.89 6.86
N VAL A 104 2.29 1.41 6.45
CA VAL A 104 1.55 0.37 7.18
C VAL A 104 1.23 -0.79 6.26
N VAL A 105 1.47 -2.01 6.72
CA VAL A 105 1.15 -3.23 5.97
C VAL A 105 0.20 -4.09 6.78
N ARG A 106 -0.92 -4.47 6.17
CA ARG A 106 -1.80 -5.53 6.67
C ARG A 106 -1.57 -6.81 5.85
N PRO A 107 -0.87 -7.81 6.40
CA PRO A 107 -0.66 -9.08 5.71
C PRO A 107 -1.94 -9.96 5.73
N PRO A 108 -1.97 -11.05 4.94
CA PRO A 108 -2.96 -12.11 5.10
C PRO A 108 -2.97 -12.67 6.54
N PRO A 109 -4.15 -12.92 7.12
CA PRO A 109 -4.25 -13.45 8.49
C PRO A 109 -3.56 -14.81 8.63
N GLU A 110 -3.68 -15.67 7.61
CA GLU A 110 -3.09 -17.01 7.58
C GLU A 110 -1.75 -17.08 6.86
N MET A 111 -1.01 -15.96 6.83
CA MET A 111 0.32 -15.93 6.21
C MET A 111 1.28 -16.91 6.91
N ASN A 112 1.86 -17.82 6.13
CA ASN A 112 2.86 -18.76 6.63
C ASN A 112 4.13 -18.05 7.16
N LYS A 113 4.93 -18.77 7.97
CA LYS A 113 6.14 -18.22 8.61
C LYS A 113 7.11 -17.59 7.62
N LEU A 114 7.32 -18.22 6.46
CA LEU A 114 8.26 -17.73 5.44
C LEU A 114 7.79 -16.41 4.81
N GLY A 115 6.50 -16.28 4.52
CA GLY A 115 5.90 -15.03 4.04
C GLY A 115 6.03 -13.91 5.07
N ARG A 116 5.78 -14.22 6.35
CA ARG A 116 5.90 -13.26 7.45
C ARG A 116 7.34 -12.79 7.65
N MET A 117 8.31 -13.70 7.61
CA MET A 117 9.73 -13.36 7.62
C MET A 117 10.10 -12.41 6.47
N GLY A 118 9.58 -12.66 5.26
CA GLY A 118 9.80 -11.78 4.11
C GLY A 118 9.34 -10.33 4.36
N ILE A 119 8.17 -10.14 4.97
CA ILE A 119 7.68 -8.79 5.32
C ILE A 119 8.51 -8.18 6.43
N GLN A 120 8.90 -8.95 7.46
CA GLN A 120 9.74 -8.47 8.54
C GLN A 120 11.14 -8.05 8.07
N THR A 121 11.72 -8.74 7.08
CA THR A 121 12.99 -8.32 6.47
C THR A 121 12.85 -6.96 5.79
N ILE A 122 11.75 -6.71 5.07
CA ILE A 122 11.48 -5.41 4.46
C ILE A 122 11.30 -4.34 5.53
N ALA A 123 10.55 -4.63 6.60
CA ALA A 123 10.37 -3.74 7.74
C ALA A 123 11.71 -3.34 8.37
N ALA A 124 12.61 -4.30 8.58
CA ALA A 124 13.94 -4.04 9.11
C ALA A 124 14.78 -3.18 8.16
N ALA A 125 14.78 -3.46 6.86
CA ALA A 125 15.50 -2.66 5.87
C ALA A 125 15.00 -1.21 5.81
N MET A 126 13.68 -1.01 5.86
CA MET A 126 13.06 0.33 5.91
C MET A 126 13.43 1.07 7.19
N SER A 127 13.36 0.40 8.34
CA SER A 127 13.71 0.98 9.64
C SER A 127 15.18 1.42 9.69
N LEU A 128 16.11 0.60 9.17
CA LEU A 128 17.53 0.99 9.04
C LEU A 128 17.74 2.20 8.14
N ALA A 129 16.84 2.44 7.19
CA ALA A 129 16.84 3.61 6.32
C ALA A 129 16.07 4.82 6.92
N GLY A 130 15.64 4.74 8.17
CA GLY A 130 14.90 5.80 8.87
C GLY A 130 13.42 5.90 8.50
N VAL A 131 12.86 4.88 7.84
CA VAL A 131 11.44 4.83 7.45
C VAL A 131 10.64 4.04 8.48
N GLN A 132 9.61 4.65 9.04
CA GLN A 132 8.68 3.97 9.94
C GLN A 132 7.78 3.01 9.13
N LEU A 133 7.78 1.73 9.51
CA LEU A 133 6.93 0.70 8.91
C LEU A 133 6.30 -0.17 10.01
N ASP A 134 4.97 -0.14 10.08
CA ASP A 134 4.18 -0.94 11.01
C ASP A 134 3.45 -2.09 10.28
N ILE A 135 3.37 -3.25 10.93
CA ILE A 135 2.59 -4.41 10.46
C ILE A 135 1.38 -4.54 11.39
N MET A 136 0.16 -4.45 10.85
CA MET A 136 -1.07 -4.39 11.64
C MET A 136 -2.14 -5.33 11.11
N ASP A 137 -2.98 -5.86 11.99
CA ASP A 137 -4.10 -6.75 11.60
C ASP A 137 -5.37 -5.98 11.20
N ASP A 138 -5.52 -4.75 11.70
CA ASP A 138 -6.61 -3.82 11.37
C ASP A 138 -6.04 -2.43 11.05
N LEU A 139 -6.45 -1.90 9.90
CA LEU A 139 -6.03 -0.59 9.40
C LEU A 139 -6.96 0.53 9.84
N GLU A 140 -8.19 0.22 10.25
CA GLU A 140 -9.20 1.23 10.56
C GLU A 140 -8.76 2.20 11.68
N PRO A 141 -8.16 1.74 12.81
CA PRO A 141 -7.65 2.65 13.83
C PRO A 141 -6.61 3.62 13.28
N PHE A 142 -5.66 3.13 12.47
CA PHE A 142 -4.61 3.96 11.87
C PHE A 142 -5.18 5.02 10.91
N LEU A 143 -6.08 4.60 10.01
CA LEU A 143 -6.75 5.52 9.08
C LEU A 143 -7.52 6.62 9.82
N ARG A 144 -8.20 6.27 10.93
CA ARG A 144 -8.94 7.22 11.75
C ARG A 144 -8.00 8.18 12.51
N GLU A 145 -6.98 7.65 13.18
CA GLU A 145 -6.03 8.46 13.97
C GLU A 145 -5.28 9.47 13.10
N ARG A 146 -4.86 9.07 11.90
CA ARG A 146 -4.19 9.95 10.94
C ARG A 146 -5.16 10.78 10.10
N ASN A 147 -6.46 10.63 10.32
CA ASN A 147 -7.53 11.32 9.60
C ASN A 147 -7.40 11.18 8.07
N LEU A 148 -6.97 10.00 7.60
CA LEU A 148 -6.78 9.72 6.18
C LEU A 148 -8.12 9.52 5.51
N ARG A 149 -8.43 10.40 4.56
CA ARG A 149 -9.68 10.39 3.80
C ARG A 149 -9.37 10.35 2.31
N PRO A 150 -10.15 9.63 1.50
CA PRO A 150 -9.96 9.63 0.06
C PRO A 150 -10.17 11.05 -0.47
N ARG A 151 -9.30 11.51 -1.38
CA ARG A 151 -9.47 12.80 -2.03
C ARG A 151 -10.77 12.84 -2.83
N ILE A 152 -11.30 14.04 -3.00
CA ILE A 152 -12.52 14.25 -3.80
C ILE A 152 -12.19 14.39 -5.28
N SER A 153 -11.06 15.02 -5.59
CA SER A 153 -10.52 15.19 -6.94
C SER A 153 -9.00 15.01 -6.91
N LEU A 154 -8.46 14.58 -8.05
CA LEU A 154 -7.02 14.55 -8.32
C LEU A 154 -6.55 15.73 -9.20
N THR A 155 -7.44 16.68 -9.46
CA THR A 155 -7.13 17.96 -10.11
C THR A 155 -6.45 18.93 -9.16
#